data_AF-A0A0K0FST8-F1
#
_entry.id   AF-A0A0K0FST8-F1
#
_cell.length_a   1.000
_cell.length_b   1.000
_cell.length_c   1.000
_cell.angle_alpha   90.00
_cell.angle_beta   90.00
_cell.angle_gamma   90.00
#
_symmetry.space_group_name_H-M   'P 1'
#
loop_
_entity.id
_entity.type
_entity.pdbx_description
1 polymer ?
#
loop_
_entity_poly.entity_id
_entity_poly.type
_entity_poly.pdbx_seq_one_letter_code
_entity_poly.pdbx_strand_id
1 'polypeptide(L)'
;MNNFFRLLTLLNTLDRASTCDPSSYNVVTSCYESFFNHYNFSTVETMTFPNYMDFVDARGQLEFASPHDNFIKDCTVQSRLTSCLGTAVACVNSTDLLKIFKFHKHDNQEYTGDYYMNTYKCTTAYSYITSNFNCLTIADHLSKDAITKCFSDMLTSPENELCNAALW
;
A
#
# COMPACT_ATOMS: atom_id res chain seq x y z
N MET A 1 7.21 -8.47 4.32
CA MET A 1 6.25 -7.35 4.15
C MET A 1 5.20 -7.56 3.05
N ASN A 2 5.55 -8.06 1.85
CA ASN A 2 4.64 -8.16 0.69
C ASN A 2 3.30 -8.89 0.94
N ASN A 3 3.31 -9.84 1.87
CA ASN A 3 2.16 -10.68 2.13
C ASN A 3 1.23 -10.13 3.25
N PHE A 4 1.71 -9.24 4.13
CA PHE A 4 0.87 -8.51 5.10
C PHE A 4 -0.09 -7.55 4.38
N PHE A 5 0.31 -7.05 3.20
CA PHE A 5 -0.53 -6.24 2.32
C PHE A 5 -1.77 -6.98 1.82
N ARG A 6 -1.67 -8.30 1.58
CA ARG A 6 -2.80 -9.14 1.15
C ARG A 6 -3.85 -9.38 2.25
N LEU A 7 -3.44 -9.34 3.53
CA LEU A 7 -4.34 -9.54 4.67
C LEU A 7 -5.20 -8.29 4.94
N LEU A 8 -4.61 -7.10 4.79
CA LEU A 8 -5.30 -5.82 5.01
C LEU A 8 -6.15 -5.38 3.83
N THR A 9 -5.86 -5.84 2.60
CA THR A 9 -6.80 -5.68 1.48
C THR A 9 -8.10 -6.44 1.72
N LEU A 10 -8.04 -7.68 2.27
CA LEU A 10 -9.23 -8.49 2.59
C LEU A 10 -10.13 -7.88 3.67
N LEU A 11 -9.58 -7.13 4.63
CA LEU A 11 -10.37 -6.48 5.69
C LEU A 11 -11.02 -5.16 5.25
N ASN A 12 -10.55 -4.57 4.15
CA ASN A 12 -11.05 -3.28 3.64
C ASN A 12 -11.96 -3.42 2.41
N THR A 13 -12.30 -4.64 1.97
CA THR A 13 -13.21 -4.91 0.83
C THR A 13 -14.70 -4.75 1.15
N LEU A 14 -15.08 -4.15 2.28
CA LEU A 14 -16.44 -3.67 2.47
C LEU A 14 -16.67 -2.54 1.45
N ASP A 15 -17.31 -2.88 0.34
CA ASP A 15 -17.81 -1.97 -0.70
C ASP A 15 -18.58 -0.82 -0.03
N ARG A 16 -17.86 0.25 0.30
CA ARG A 16 -18.49 1.50 0.71
C ARG A 16 -19.09 2.10 -0.55
N ALA A 17 -20.35 2.52 -0.44
CA ALA A 17 -20.97 3.37 -1.44
C ALA A 17 -20.03 4.54 -1.79
N SER A 18 -19.95 4.88 -3.07
CA SER A 18 -19.09 5.96 -3.59
C SER A 18 -19.12 7.20 -2.70
N THR A 19 -17.97 7.56 -2.14
CA THR A 19 -17.80 8.75 -1.30
C THR A 19 -17.09 9.88 -2.03
N CYS A 20 -16.60 9.63 -3.24
CA CYS A 20 -15.89 10.61 -4.04
C CYS A 20 -16.83 11.53 -4.82
N ASP A 21 -16.72 12.84 -4.61
CA ASP A 21 -17.31 13.84 -5.50
C ASP A 21 -16.51 13.89 -6.82
N PRO A 22 -17.14 13.74 -8.00
CA PRO A 22 -16.48 13.90 -9.30
C PRO A 22 -15.67 15.18 -9.46
N SER A 23 -16.02 16.26 -8.76
CA SER A 23 -15.24 17.51 -8.74
C SER A 23 -13.80 17.31 -8.22
N SER A 24 -13.56 16.24 -7.44
CA SER A 24 -12.25 15.90 -6.88
C SER A 24 -11.36 15.08 -7.82
N TYR A 25 -11.87 14.57 -8.95
CA TYR A 25 -11.12 13.65 -9.81
C TYR A 25 -9.79 14.24 -10.32
N ASN A 26 -9.78 15.51 -10.73
CA ASN A 26 -8.56 16.18 -11.20
C ASN A 26 -7.50 16.32 -10.10
N VAL A 27 -7.93 16.49 -8.84
CA VAL A 27 -7.02 16.53 -7.68
C VAL A 27 -6.41 15.14 -7.50
N VAL A 28 -7.25 14.10 -7.50
CA VAL A 28 -6.78 12.70 -7.36
C VAL A 28 -5.79 12.35 -8.47
N THR A 29 -6.09 12.68 -9.74
CA THR A 29 -5.20 12.46 -10.88
C THR A 29 -3.84 13.13 -10.70
N SER A 30 -3.81 14.42 -10.40
CA SER A 30 -2.54 15.16 -10.27
C SER A 30 -1.72 14.71 -9.05
N CYS A 31 -2.36 14.34 -7.94
CA CYS A 31 -1.67 13.81 -6.76
C CYS A 31 -1.03 12.44 -7.03
N TYR A 32 -1.75 11.52 -7.67
CA TYR A 32 -1.20 10.21 -8.01
C TYR A 32 -0.13 10.30 -9.10
N GLU A 33 -0.26 11.21 -10.07
CA GLU A 33 0.80 11.49 -11.04
C GLU A 33 2.10 11.90 -10.34
N SER A 34 2.03 12.89 -9.43
CA SER A 34 3.21 13.33 -8.67
C SER A 34 3.82 12.21 -7.82
N PHE A 35 2.96 11.38 -7.22
CA PHE A 35 3.38 10.21 -6.45
C PHE A 35 4.12 9.17 -7.31
N PHE A 36 3.55 8.79 -8.45
CA PHE A 36 4.17 7.79 -9.33
C PHE A 36 5.44 8.30 -10.02
N ASN A 37 5.49 9.59 -10.36
CA ASN A 37 6.69 10.21 -10.91
C ASN A 37 7.90 10.09 -9.98
N HIS A 38 7.70 10.04 -8.65
CA HIS A 38 8.79 9.79 -7.69
C HIS A 38 9.46 8.42 -7.91
N TYR A 39 8.66 7.43 -8.29
CA TYR A 39 9.10 6.05 -8.54
C TYR A 39 9.42 5.80 -10.01
N ASN A 40 9.58 6.86 -10.82
CA ASN A 40 9.83 6.81 -12.26
C ASN A 40 8.70 6.13 -13.08
N PHE A 41 7.46 6.19 -12.59
CA PHE A 41 6.28 5.79 -13.35
C PHE A 41 5.47 7.00 -13.81
N SER A 42 4.79 6.89 -14.95
CA SER A 42 3.86 7.91 -15.46
C SER A 42 2.47 7.33 -15.64
N THR A 43 1.45 8.06 -15.22
CA THR A 43 0.03 7.72 -15.39
C THR A 43 -0.71 8.65 -16.36
N VAL A 44 -0.05 9.69 -16.86
CA VAL A 44 -0.69 10.85 -17.52
C VAL A 44 -1.32 10.50 -18.87
N GLU A 45 -0.60 9.74 -19.69
CA GLU A 45 -1.02 9.49 -21.07
C GLU A 45 -2.09 8.40 -21.16
N THR A 46 -2.11 7.49 -20.18
CA THR A 46 -2.95 6.29 -20.23
C THR A 46 -4.08 6.30 -19.19
N MET A 47 -3.98 7.18 -18.19
CA MET A 47 -4.76 7.13 -16.95
C MET A 47 -4.71 5.75 -16.30
N THR A 48 -3.62 5.01 -16.51
CA THR A 48 -3.45 3.64 -16.02
C THR A 48 -2.42 3.64 -14.92
N PHE A 49 -2.77 3.06 -13.76
CA PHE A 49 -1.77 2.82 -12.72
C PHE A 49 -0.75 1.78 -13.21
N PRO A 50 0.52 1.86 -12.77
CA PRO A 50 1.49 0.82 -13.06
C PRO A 50 0.97 -0.55 -12.64
N ASN A 51 1.56 -1.63 -13.16
CA ASN A 51 1.31 -2.93 -12.57
C ASN A 51 1.73 -2.90 -11.10
N TYR A 52 0.87 -3.40 -10.21
CA TYR A 52 1.10 -3.29 -8.78
C TYR A 52 2.40 -3.96 -8.33
N MET A 53 2.75 -5.13 -8.90
CA MET A 53 3.98 -5.82 -8.55
C MET A 53 5.21 -5.07 -9.03
N ASP A 54 5.19 -4.52 -10.25
CA ASP A 54 6.29 -3.68 -10.77
C ASP A 54 6.52 -2.44 -9.88
N PHE A 55 5.43 -1.82 -9.42
CA PHE A 55 5.49 -0.70 -8.48
C PHE A 55 6.08 -1.09 -7.13
N VAL A 56 5.61 -2.19 -6.54
CA VAL A 56 6.12 -2.67 -5.25
C VAL A 56 7.59 -3.07 -5.35
N ASP A 57 8.01 -3.69 -6.46
CA ASP A 57 9.40 -4.05 -6.70
C ASP A 57 10.27 -2.79 -6.85
N ALA A 58 9.82 -1.78 -7.60
CA ALA A 58 10.55 -0.51 -7.74
C ALA A 58 10.71 0.21 -6.39
N ARG A 59 9.65 0.27 -5.57
CA ARG A 59 9.72 0.82 -4.21
C ARG A 59 10.64 -0.02 -3.33
N GLY A 60 10.53 -1.34 -3.37
CA GLY A 60 11.37 -2.27 -2.60
C GLY A 60 12.86 -2.18 -2.95
N GLN A 61 13.21 -1.93 -4.21
CA GLN A 61 14.59 -1.68 -4.64
C GLN A 61 15.16 -0.40 -4.03
N LEU A 62 14.34 0.64 -3.88
CA LEU A 62 14.73 1.86 -3.17
C LEU A 62 14.96 1.53 -1.69
N GLU A 63 14.04 0.82 -1.04
CA GLU A 63 14.17 0.43 0.36
C GLU A 63 15.45 -0.40 0.62
N PHE A 64 15.79 -1.37 -0.22
CA PHE A 64 16.91 -2.29 0.03
C PHE A 64 18.30 -1.63 0.15
N ALA A 65 18.54 -0.49 -0.52
CA ALA A 65 19.85 0.15 -0.55
C ALA A 65 20.24 0.86 0.77
N SER A 66 19.26 1.40 1.49
CA SER A 66 19.44 2.01 2.82
C SER A 66 18.09 1.97 3.55
N PRO A 67 17.71 0.82 4.13
CA PRO A 67 16.30 0.56 4.44
C PRO A 67 15.73 1.43 5.56
N HIS A 68 16.55 1.95 6.49
CA HIS A 68 16.08 2.93 7.47
C HIS A 68 15.81 4.30 6.83
N ASP A 69 16.79 4.86 6.12
CA ASP A 69 16.66 6.20 5.53
C ASP A 69 15.63 6.23 4.40
N ASN A 70 15.53 5.12 3.66
CA ASN A 70 14.58 5.01 2.57
C ASN A 70 13.16 4.77 3.09
N PHE A 71 12.97 4.07 4.23
CA PHE A 71 11.68 4.08 4.93
C PHE A 71 11.23 5.51 5.28
N ILE A 72 12.14 6.35 5.79
CA ILE A 72 11.83 7.76 6.09
C ILE A 72 11.44 8.54 4.83
N LYS A 73 12.15 8.31 3.72
CA LYS A 73 11.83 8.93 2.42
C LYS A 73 10.49 8.47 1.88
N ASP A 74 10.20 7.16 1.90
CA ASP A 74 8.91 6.62 1.48
C ASP A 74 7.78 7.20 2.32
N CYS A 75 7.98 7.37 3.62
CA CYS A 75 7.01 8.05 4.47
C CYS A 75 6.84 9.53 4.15
N THR A 76 7.89 10.21 3.70
CA THR A 76 7.80 11.58 3.21
C THR A 76 6.97 11.64 1.93
N VAL A 77 7.17 10.71 1.00
CA VAL A 77 6.42 10.61 -0.27
C VAL A 77 4.95 10.28 -0.01
N GLN A 78 4.69 9.30 0.86
CA GLN A 78 3.32 8.93 1.26
C GLN A 78 2.58 10.09 1.96
N SER A 79 3.29 10.84 2.81
CA SER A 79 2.72 12.02 3.47
C SER A 79 2.40 13.13 2.48
N ARG A 80 3.23 13.31 1.44
CA ARG A 80 2.96 14.26 0.34
C ARG A 80 1.73 13.85 -0.48
N LEU A 81 1.58 12.57 -0.82
CA LEU A 81 0.37 12.07 -1.50
C LEU A 81 -0.87 12.36 -0.65
N THR A 82 -0.85 11.97 0.63
CA THR A 82 -1.99 12.18 1.55
C THR A 82 -2.32 13.66 1.72
N SER A 83 -1.31 14.51 1.85
CA SER A 83 -1.51 15.96 1.96
C SER A 83 -2.05 16.58 0.67
N CYS A 84 -1.57 16.11 -0.49
CA CYS A 84 -2.04 16.56 -1.80
C CYS A 84 -3.52 16.21 -1.99
N LEU A 85 -3.92 14.98 -1.63
CA LEU A 85 -5.31 14.54 -1.72
C LEU A 85 -6.23 15.37 -0.84
N GLY A 86 -5.80 15.72 0.38
CA GLY A 86 -6.63 16.50 1.31
C GLY A 86 -8.00 15.86 1.52
N THR A 87 -9.08 16.59 1.23
CA THR A 87 -10.45 16.05 1.32
C THR A 87 -10.78 15.02 0.24
N ALA A 88 -10.05 15.02 -0.88
CA ALA A 88 -10.19 14.03 -1.95
C ALA A 88 -9.68 12.63 -1.54
N VAL A 89 -9.12 12.47 -0.33
CA VAL A 89 -8.77 11.14 0.21
C VAL A 89 -9.98 10.19 0.27
N ALA A 90 -11.20 10.73 0.36
CA ALA A 90 -12.43 9.95 0.28
C ALA A 90 -12.57 9.17 -1.04
N CYS A 91 -11.82 9.56 -2.08
CA CYS A 91 -11.76 8.88 -3.37
C CYS A 91 -10.78 7.69 -3.40
N VAL A 92 -9.95 7.51 -2.37
CA VAL A 92 -8.98 6.41 -2.30
C VAL A 92 -9.69 5.16 -1.78
N ASN A 93 -10.48 4.56 -2.66
CA ASN A 93 -11.08 3.24 -2.48
C ASN A 93 -11.16 2.52 -3.82
N SER A 94 -11.28 1.20 -3.78
CA SER A 94 -11.21 0.35 -4.98
C SER A 94 -12.27 0.71 -6.03
N THR A 95 -13.43 1.18 -5.59
CA THR A 95 -14.59 1.45 -6.45
C THR A 95 -14.54 2.83 -7.07
N ASP A 96 -14.13 3.86 -6.32
CA ASP A 96 -14.00 5.22 -6.82
C ASP A 96 -12.74 5.42 -7.68
N LEU A 97 -11.64 4.75 -7.34
CA LEU A 97 -10.43 4.79 -8.16
C LEU A 97 -10.66 4.23 -9.57
N LEU A 98 -11.50 3.19 -9.72
CA LEU A 98 -11.88 2.64 -11.02
C LEU A 98 -12.67 3.63 -11.91
N LYS A 99 -13.24 4.68 -11.33
CA LYS A 99 -13.94 5.74 -12.09
C LYS A 99 -12.98 6.78 -12.65
N ILE A 100 -11.76 6.84 -12.11
CA ILE A 100 -10.76 7.86 -12.42
C ILE A 100 -9.64 7.24 -13.27
N PHE A 101 -9.22 6.01 -12.95
CA PHE A 101 -8.09 5.35 -13.56
C PHE A 101 -8.42 3.94 -14.06
N LYS A 102 -7.54 3.43 -14.91
CA LYS A 102 -7.48 2.04 -15.35
C LYS A 102 -6.44 1.28 -14.53
N PHE A 103 -6.69 -0.01 -14.35
CA PHE A 103 -5.85 -0.90 -13.56
C PHE A 103 -5.60 -2.20 -14.31
N HIS A 104 -4.49 -2.86 -13.98
CA HIS A 104 -4.25 -4.23 -14.41
C HIS A 104 -5.02 -5.19 -13.49
N LYS A 105 -5.86 -6.06 -14.06
CA LYS A 105 -6.64 -7.07 -13.32
C LYS A 105 -7.40 -6.45 -12.12
N HIS A 106 -7.01 -6.81 -10.90
CA HIS A 106 -7.65 -6.37 -9.66
C HIS A 106 -6.81 -5.37 -8.85
N ASP A 107 -5.70 -4.86 -9.44
CA ASP A 107 -4.70 -4.02 -8.77
C ASP A 107 -5.30 -2.79 -8.04
N ASN A 108 -6.50 -2.35 -8.40
CA ASN A 108 -7.21 -1.28 -7.69
C ASN A 108 -7.43 -1.59 -6.20
N GLN A 109 -7.64 -2.87 -5.83
CA GLN A 109 -7.76 -3.29 -4.44
C GLN A 109 -6.41 -3.25 -3.73
N GLU A 110 -5.36 -3.77 -4.37
CA GLU A 110 -4.00 -3.75 -3.86
C GLU A 110 -3.50 -2.33 -3.62
N TYR A 111 -3.68 -1.41 -4.57
CA TYR A 111 -3.30 -0.01 -4.41
C TYR A 111 -4.09 0.69 -3.31
N THR A 112 -5.37 0.37 -3.15
CA THR A 112 -6.19 0.91 -2.05
C THR A 112 -5.64 0.45 -0.70
N GLY A 113 -5.41 -0.86 -0.54
CA GLY A 113 -4.85 -1.41 0.69
C GLY A 113 -3.46 -0.87 0.99
N ASP A 114 -2.62 -0.75 -0.02
CA ASP A 114 -1.27 -0.19 0.09
C ASP A 114 -1.29 1.27 0.57
N TYR A 115 -2.20 2.10 0.05
CA TYR A 115 -2.34 3.48 0.49
C TYR A 115 -2.62 3.58 2.00
N TYR A 116 -3.63 2.87 2.50
CA TYR A 116 -3.99 2.93 3.93
C TYR A 116 -2.91 2.31 4.81
N MET A 117 -2.31 1.21 4.36
CA MET A 117 -1.19 0.57 5.05
C MET A 117 -0.02 1.53 5.23
N ASN A 118 0.44 2.14 4.14
CA ASN A 118 1.61 3.02 4.21
C ASN A 118 1.28 4.31 4.93
N THR A 119 0.04 4.81 4.83
CA THR A 119 -0.42 5.93 5.66
C THR A 119 -0.34 5.58 7.15
N TYR A 120 -0.80 4.39 7.58
CA TYR A 120 -0.68 3.94 8.96
C TYR A 120 0.79 3.81 9.40
N LYS A 121 1.62 3.15 8.58
CA LYS A 121 3.06 2.99 8.84
C LYS A 121 3.76 4.33 9.04
N CYS A 122 3.42 5.30 8.20
CA CYS A 122 4.08 6.60 8.15
C CYS A 122 3.48 7.65 9.08
N THR A 123 2.39 7.32 9.79
CA THR A 123 1.79 8.18 10.80
C THR A 123 1.85 7.51 12.16
N THR A 124 0.95 6.56 12.40
CA THR A 124 0.72 5.93 13.70
C THR A 124 1.91 5.08 14.12
N ALA A 125 2.44 4.25 13.23
CA ALA A 125 3.56 3.36 13.56
C ALA A 125 4.94 3.99 13.34
N TYR A 126 5.02 5.21 12.81
CA TYR A 126 6.27 5.80 12.32
C TYR A 126 7.36 5.84 13.40
N SER A 127 7.04 6.41 14.57
CA SER A 127 8.00 6.52 15.68
C SER A 127 8.42 5.16 16.22
N TYR A 128 7.50 4.19 16.25
CA TYR A 128 7.81 2.83 16.68
C TYR A 128 8.77 2.15 15.70
N ILE A 129 8.47 2.19 14.40
CA ILE A 129 9.28 1.56 13.36
C ILE A 129 10.69 2.17 13.32
N THR A 130 10.79 3.50 13.28
CA THR A 130 12.08 4.20 13.24
C THR A 130 12.92 3.95 14.49
N SER A 131 12.32 4.01 15.68
CA SER A 131 13.04 3.80 16.93
C SER A 131 13.49 2.35 17.14
N ASN A 132 12.77 1.38 16.57
CA ASN A 132 13.03 -0.05 16.75
C ASN A 132 13.55 -0.72 15.47
N PHE A 133 13.98 0.05 14.48
CA PHE A 133 14.27 -0.43 13.13
C PHE A 133 15.22 -1.63 13.09
N ASN A 134 16.33 -1.56 13.83
CA ASN A 134 17.30 -2.65 13.91
C ASN A 134 16.71 -3.92 14.53
N CYS A 135 15.90 -3.78 15.58
CA CYS A 135 15.24 -4.92 16.22
C CYS A 135 14.24 -5.58 15.27
N LEU A 136 13.42 -4.77 14.58
CA LEU A 136 12.45 -5.25 13.60
C LEU A 136 13.13 -5.96 12.42
N THR A 137 14.26 -5.43 11.95
CA THR A 137 15.04 -6.04 10.86
C THR A 137 15.60 -7.41 11.26
N ILE A 138 16.16 -7.51 12.48
CA ILE A 138 16.67 -8.79 13.01
C ILE A 138 15.52 -9.78 13.21
N ALA A 139 14.39 -9.33 13.77
CA ALA A 139 13.22 -10.17 13.96
C ALA A 139 12.67 -10.70 12.63
N ASP A 140 12.59 -9.87 11.58
CA ASP A 140 12.17 -10.29 10.23
C ASP A 140 13.12 -11.35 9.65
N HIS A 141 14.43 -11.12 9.76
CA HIS A 141 15.43 -12.10 9.30
C HIS A 141 15.32 -13.43 10.03
N LEU A 142 15.22 -13.41 11.36
CA LEU A 142 15.11 -14.63 12.19
C LEU A 142 13.78 -15.33 12.02
N SER A 143 12.70 -14.59 11.74
CA SER A 143 11.34 -15.13 11.62
C SER A 143 10.95 -15.44 10.17
N LYS A 144 11.86 -15.25 9.20
CA LYS A 144 11.57 -15.36 7.77
C LYS A 144 10.85 -16.66 7.40
N ASP A 145 11.31 -17.79 7.92
CA ASP A 145 10.72 -19.10 7.64
C ASP A 145 9.35 -19.25 8.29
N ALA A 146 9.18 -18.77 9.52
CA ALA A 146 7.89 -18.77 10.22
C ALA A 146 6.86 -17.87 9.52
N ILE A 147 7.27 -16.69 9.07
CA ILE A 147 6.45 -15.78 8.27
C ILE A 147 6.08 -16.43 6.94
N THR A 148 7.04 -17.03 6.24
CA THR A 148 6.80 -17.73 4.97
C THR A 148 5.81 -18.88 5.14
N LYS A 149 5.97 -19.66 6.20
CA LYS A 149 5.05 -20.73 6.56
C LYS A 149 3.65 -20.20 6.85
N CYS A 150 3.52 -19.16 7.68
CA CYS A 150 2.24 -18.52 7.98
C CYS A 150 1.51 -18.11 6.69
N PHE A 151 2.21 -17.56 5.71
CA PHE A 151 1.60 -17.22 4.42
C PHE A 151 1.20 -18.43 3.58
N SER A 152 2.02 -19.47 3.56
CA SER A 152 1.66 -20.73 2.89
C SER A 152 0.42 -21.36 3.51
N ASP A 153 0.35 -21.40 4.84
CA ASP A 153 -0.76 -21.95 5.60
C ASP A 153 -2.04 -21.12 5.35
N MET A 154 -1.92 -19.79 5.36
CA MET A 154 -3.03 -18.88 5.08
C MET A 154 -3.60 -19.06 3.65
N LEU A 155 -2.73 -19.20 2.64
CA LEU A 155 -3.15 -19.38 1.24
C LEU A 155 -3.80 -20.76 0.97
N THR A 156 -3.57 -21.72 1.85
CA THR A 156 -4.12 -23.08 1.75
C THR A 156 -5.28 -23.32 2.72
N SER A 157 -5.56 -22.36 3.62
CA SER A 157 -6.64 -22.45 4.60
C SER A 157 -8.00 -22.07 3.98
N PRO A 158 -9.11 -22.73 4.39
CA PRO A 158 -10.45 -22.30 4.02
C PRO A 158 -10.74 -20.85 4.49
N GLU A 159 -11.53 -20.08 3.72
CA GLU A 159 -11.83 -18.65 3.99
C GLU A 159 -12.26 -18.37 5.45
N ASN A 160 -12.89 -19.35 6.09
CA ASN A 160 -13.47 -19.30 7.42
C ASN A 160 -12.42 -19.30 8.56
N GLU A 161 -11.16 -19.65 8.26
CA GLU A 161 -10.10 -19.86 9.26
C GLU A 161 -8.94 -18.86 9.14
N LEU A 162 -8.99 -17.94 8.17
CA LEU A 162 -7.94 -16.96 7.84
C LEU A 162 -7.49 -16.10 9.05
N CYS A 163 -8.38 -15.82 10.00
CA CYS A 163 -8.06 -15.03 11.20
C CYS A 163 -7.52 -15.85 12.39
N ASN A 164 -7.68 -17.18 12.40
CA ASN A 164 -7.15 -18.03 13.48
C ASN A 164 -5.65 -18.31 13.30
N ALA A 165 -5.14 -18.26 12.06
CA ALA A 165 -3.72 -18.42 11.77
C ALA A 165 -2.86 -17.22 12.20
N ALA A 166 -3.47 -16.07 12.51
CA ALA A 166 -2.81 -14.87 13.01
C ALA A 166 -2.66 -14.83 14.54
N LEU A 167 -3.18 -15.84 15.25
CA LEU A 167 -3.05 -16.00 16.70
C LEU A 167 -1.80 -16.83 17.01
N TRP A 168 -0.63 -16.20 16.91
CA TRP A 168 0.59 -16.63 17.58
C TRP A 168 0.98 -15.59 18.62
#